data_AF-A0A6C0FD14-F1
#
_entry.id   AF-A0A6C0FD14-F1
#
_cell.length_a   1.000
_cell.length_b   1.000
_cell.length_c   1.000
_cell.angle_alpha   90.00
_cell.angle_beta   90.00
_cell.angle_gamma   90.00
#
_symmetry.space_group_name_H-M   'P 1'
#
loop_
_entity.id
_entity.type
_entity.pdbx_description
1 polymer ?
#
loop_
_entity_poly.entity_id
_entity_poly.type
_entity_poly.pdbx_seq_one_letter_code
_entity_poly.pdbx_strand_id
1 'polypeptide(L)'
;MISNESLFLVFNALVGFFSDIILNIIAKHDIYKPITTLKLYFEDKTMFQAAFYALLTVVIIVGIIMKLFQLFYNKYLPETKKEIFIYFILTFIVGYIGDIVIYKLNIFPLLKTYYRVVGKGLWGSLAILFSVGVSLLGLYIYENNGI
;
A
#
# COMPACT_ATOMS: atom_id res chain seq x y z
N MET A 1 -24.49 2.10 8.57
CA MET A 1 -23.54 3.16 8.16
C MET A 1 -22.15 2.56 8.23
N ILE A 2 -21.37 2.66 7.16
CA ILE A 2 -19.95 2.22 7.16
C ILE A 2 -19.18 3.26 7.98
N SER A 3 -18.31 2.81 8.90
CA SER A 3 -17.50 3.74 9.70
C SER A 3 -16.35 4.32 8.86
N ASN A 4 -15.81 5.48 9.25
CA ASN A 4 -14.70 6.11 8.53
C ASN A 4 -13.46 5.21 8.46
N GLU A 5 -13.21 4.40 9.50
CA GLU A 5 -12.14 3.41 9.53
C GLU A 5 -12.35 2.31 8.49
N SER A 6 -13.59 1.82 8.37
CA SER A 6 -13.95 0.80 7.39
C SER A 6 -13.84 1.34 5.98
N LEU A 7 -14.31 2.57 5.75
CA LEU A 7 -14.20 3.24 4.45
C LEU A 7 -12.74 3.51 4.08
N PHE A 8 -11.92 3.93 5.05
CA PHE A 8 -10.49 4.14 4.84
C PHE A 8 -9.77 2.85 4.43
N LEU A 9 -10.09 1.71 5.05
CA LEU A 9 -9.56 0.41 4.65
C LEU A 9 -10.02 0.01 3.24
N VAL A 10 -11.28 0.28 2.89
CA VAL A 10 -11.82 0.04 1.54
C VAL A 10 -11.10 0.90 0.50
N PHE A 11 -10.86 2.19 0.77
CA PHE A 11 -10.10 3.05 -0.13
C PHE A 11 -8.67 2.55 -0.32
N ASN A 12 -7.97 2.17 0.75
CA ASN A 12 -6.64 1.60 0.62
C ASN A 12 -6.64 0.28 -0.18
N ALA A 13 -7.64 -0.58 0.06
CA ALA A 13 -7.82 -1.82 -0.68
C ALA A 13 -7.98 -1.57 -2.19
N LEU A 14 -8.83 -0.60 -2.57
CA LEU A 14 -9.05 -0.21 -3.95
C LEU A 14 -7.81 0.42 -4.58
N VAL A 15 -7.13 1.32 -3.87
CA VAL A 15 -5.87 1.92 -4.37
C VAL A 15 -4.82 0.84 -4.60
N GLY A 16 -4.63 -0.10 -3.67
CA GLY A 16 -3.72 -1.23 -3.85
C GLY A 16 -4.07 -2.09 -5.06
N PHE A 17 -5.34 -2.45 -5.21
CA PHE A 17 -5.84 -3.27 -6.30
C PHE A 17 -5.60 -2.62 -7.68
N PHE A 18 -6.08 -1.38 -7.87
CA PHE A 18 -5.98 -0.70 -9.15
C PHE A 18 -4.54 -0.27 -9.48
N SER A 19 -3.75 0.12 -8.47
CA SER A 19 -2.33 0.45 -8.68
C SER A 19 -1.56 -0.76 -9.20
N ASP A 20 -1.82 -1.96 -8.68
CA ASP A 20 -1.16 -3.18 -9.14
C ASP A 20 -1.58 -3.57 -10.57
N ILE A 21 -2.85 -3.35 -10.95
CA ILE A 21 -3.31 -3.48 -12.35
C ILE A 21 -2.52 -2.53 -13.27
N ILE A 22 -2.41 -1.26 -12.89
CA ILE A 22 -1.67 -0.26 -13.68
C ILE A 22 -0.20 -0.66 -13.77
N LEU A 23 0.43 -1.07 -12.67
CA LEU A 23 1.81 -1.55 -12.65
C LEU A 23 2.01 -2.78 -13.54
N ASN A 24 1.06 -3.71 -13.58
CA ASN A 24 1.09 -4.89 -14.45
C ASN A 24 1.11 -4.49 -15.93
N ILE A 25 0.27 -3.51 -16.31
CA ILE A 25 0.21 -2.99 -17.67
C ILE A 25 1.53 -2.28 -18.03
N ILE A 26 2.02 -1.39 -17.16
CA ILE A 26 3.26 -0.63 -17.42
C ILE A 26 4.47 -1.56 -17.51
N ALA A 27 4.57 -2.57 -16.63
CA ALA A 27 5.68 -3.52 -16.60
C ALA A 27 5.84 -4.32 -17.91
N LYS A 28 4.79 -4.43 -18.73
CA LYS A 28 4.82 -5.13 -20.03
C LYS A 28 5.37 -4.28 -21.17
N HIS A 29 5.44 -2.96 -21.03
CA HIS A 29 5.79 -2.03 -22.11
C HIS A 29 7.27 -1.56 -22.09
N ASP A 30 8.11 -2.15 -21.24
CA ASP A 30 9.55 -1.84 -21.06
C ASP A 30 9.89 -0.34 -21.01
N ILE A 31 9.03 0.45 -20.35
CA ILE A 31 9.16 1.92 -20.30
C ILE A 31 10.25 2.35 -19.31
N TYR A 32 10.40 1.61 -18.20
CA TYR A 32 11.33 1.96 -17.13
C TYR A 32 11.88 0.70 -16.46
N LYS A 33 13.20 0.47 -16.59
CA LYS A 33 13.87 -0.79 -16.18
C LYS A 33 13.47 -1.31 -14.80
N PRO A 34 13.40 -0.49 -13.73
CA PRO A 34 12.89 -0.92 -12.44
C PRO A 34 11.49 -1.54 -12.50
N ILE A 35 10.55 -0.90 -13.18
CA ILE A 35 9.18 -1.41 -13.32
C ILE A 35 9.14 -2.62 -14.24
N THR A 36 9.94 -2.64 -15.32
CA THR A 36 10.05 -3.82 -16.21
C THR A 36 10.44 -5.08 -15.45
N THR A 37 11.26 -4.97 -14.39
CA THR A 37 11.65 -6.16 -13.60
C THR A 37 10.49 -6.80 -12.82
N LEU A 38 9.37 -6.09 -12.64
CA LEU A 38 8.13 -6.66 -12.09
C LEU A 38 7.41 -7.57 -13.09
N LYS A 39 7.76 -7.54 -14.38
CA LYS A 39 7.15 -8.38 -15.41
C LYS A 39 7.17 -9.86 -15.01
N LEU A 40 8.29 -10.36 -14.49
CA LEU A 40 8.41 -11.74 -14.02
C LEU A 40 7.43 -12.06 -12.88
N TYR A 41 7.21 -11.12 -11.96
CA TYR A 41 6.22 -11.28 -10.89
C TYR A 41 4.79 -11.34 -11.42
N PHE A 42 4.50 -10.61 -12.51
CA PHE A 42 3.17 -10.52 -13.12
C PHE A 42 2.87 -11.61 -14.13
N GLU A 43 3.86 -12.31 -14.68
CA GLU A 43 3.65 -13.39 -15.66
C GLU A 43 3.24 -14.72 -15.02
N ASP A 44 3.59 -14.94 -13.76
CA ASP A 44 3.30 -16.18 -13.01
C ASP A 44 1.84 -16.29 -12.54
N LYS A 45 1.05 -15.24 -12.70
CA LYS A 45 -0.32 -15.16 -12.20
C LYS A 45 -1.17 -14.26 -13.06
N THR A 46 -2.49 -14.40 -12.97
CA THR A 46 -3.39 -13.51 -13.69
C THR A 46 -3.31 -12.10 -13.11
N MET A 47 -3.60 -11.09 -13.94
CA MET A 47 -3.64 -9.68 -13.52
C MET A 47 -4.54 -9.49 -12.29
N PHE A 48 -5.72 -10.12 -12.29
CA PHE A 48 -6.65 -10.06 -11.17
C PHE A 48 -6.07 -10.70 -9.90
N GLN A 49 -5.40 -11.86 -10.01
CA GLN A 49 -4.77 -12.52 -8.87
C GLN A 49 -3.66 -11.67 -8.25
N ALA A 50 -2.80 -11.06 -9.08
CA ALA A 50 -1.76 -10.15 -8.59
C ALA A 50 -2.37 -8.96 -7.84
N ALA A 51 -3.39 -8.33 -8.44
CA ALA A 51 -4.07 -7.18 -7.85
C ALA A 51 -4.78 -7.53 -6.55
N PHE A 52 -5.35 -8.73 -6.46
CA PHE A 52 -5.97 -9.23 -5.23
C PHE A 52 -4.94 -9.47 -4.12
N TYR A 53 -3.76 -10.00 -4.44
CA TYR A 53 -2.67 -10.12 -3.46
C TYR A 53 -2.14 -8.76 -2.99
N ALA A 54 -2.04 -7.78 -3.90
CA ALA A 54 -1.67 -6.41 -3.55
C ALA A 54 -2.70 -5.79 -2.60
N LEU A 55 -4.00 -5.94 -2.90
CA LEU A 55 -5.10 -5.52 -2.04
C LEU A 55 -4.95 -6.11 -0.62
N LEU A 56 -4.79 -7.42 -0.51
CA LEU A 56 -4.67 -8.08 0.79
C LEU A 56 -3.45 -7.58 1.56
N THR A 57 -2.32 -7.43 0.87
CA THR A 57 -1.07 -6.94 1.48
C THR A 57 -1.24 -5.52 2.03
N VAL A 58 -1.87 -4.62 1.25
CA VAL A 58 -2.15 -3.25 1.67
C VAL A 58 -3.09 -3.23 2.88
N VAL A 59 -4.19 -3.99 2.85
CA VAL A 59 -5.16 -4.05 3.96
C VAL A 59 -4.49 -4.51 5.26
N ILE A 60 -3.65 -5.55 5.20
CA ILE A 60 -2.92 -6.06 6.37
C ILE A 60 -1.97 -5.00 6.93
N ILE A 61 -1.13 -4.39 6.07
CA ILE A 61 -0.15 -3.40 6.50
C ILE A 61 -0.85 -2.15 7.08
N VAL A 62 -1.89 -1.66 6.41
CA VAL A 62 -2.68 -0.50 6.88
C VAL A 62 -3.40 -0.82 8.19
N GLY A 63 -3.95 -2.02 8.34
CA GLY A 63 -4.54 -2.47 9.61
C GLY A 63 -3.54 -2.44 10.78
N ILE A 64 -2.29 -2.84 10.54
CA ILE A 64 -1.20 -2.73 11.53
C ILE A 64 -0.91 -1.27 11.85
N ILE A 65 -0.81 -0.39 10.84
CA ILE A 65 -0.59 1.05 11.03
C ILE A 65 -1.69 1.66 11.90
N MET A 66 -2.96 1.39 11.57
CA MET A 66 -4.12 1.88 12.32
C MET A 66 -4.07 1.42 13.78
N LYS A 67 -3.71 0.15 14.02
CA LYS A 67 -3.57 -0.39 15.38
C LYS A 67 -2.43 0.26 16.16
N LEU A 68 -1.28 0.45 15.53
CA LEU A 68 -0.16 1.16 16.17
C LEU A 68 -0.54 2.60 16.47
N PHE A 69 -1.22 3.29 15.56
CA PHE A 69 -1.68 4.66 15.79
C PHE A 69 -2.70 4.72 16.94
N GLN A 70 -3.61 3.75 17.03
CA GLN A 70 -4.56 3.62 18.15
C GLN A 70 -3.83 3.49 19.50
N LEU A 71 -2.73 2.76 19.57
CA LEU A 71 -1.95 2.64 20.82
C LEU A 71 -1.34 3.97 21.27
N PHE A 72 -0.99 4.86 20.33
CA PHE A 72 -0.39 6.15 20.66
C PHE A 72 -1.40 7.28 20.89
N TYR A 73 -2.53 7.27 20.17
CA TYR A 73 -3.49 8.39 20.14
C TYR A 73 -4.92 8.02 20.58
N ASN A 74 -5.17 6.76 20.94
CA ASN A 74 -6.49 6.22 21.31
C ASN A 74 -7.58 6.39 20.23
N LYS A 75 -7.16 6.52 18.96
CA LYS A 75 -8.02 6.58 17.76
C LYS A 75 -7.30 5.96 16.57
N TYR A 76 -8.05 5.49 15.58
CA TYR A 76 -7.48 4.76 14.43
C TYR A 76 -7.01 5.64 13.28
N LEU A 77 -7.56 6.85 13.17
CA LEU A 77 -7.29 7.79 12.08
C LEU A 77 -6.79 9.13 12.62
N PRO A 78 -5.92 9.83 11.88
CA PRO A 78 -5.46 11.16 12.25
C PRO A 78 -6.52 12.22 11.92
N GLU A 79 -6.66 13.23 12.78
CA GLU A 79 -7.62 14.33 12.62
C GLU A 79 -6.90 15.68 12.52
N THR A 80 -5.77 15.82 13.21
CA THR A 80 -4.99 17.08 13.21
C THR A 80 -3.82 17.02 12.23
N LYS A 81 -3.35 18.17 11.74
CA LYS A 81 -2.17 18.24 10.85
C LYS A 81 -0.93 17.56 11.45
N LYS A 82 -0.75 17.70 12.77
CA LYS A 82 0.36 17.06 13.50
C LYS A 82 0.22 15.54 13.50
N GLU A 83 -1.00 15.04 13.73
CA GLU A 83 -1.29 13.62 13.68
C GLU A 83 -1.12 13.05 12.28
N ILE A 84 -1.56 13.74 11.23
CA ILE A 84 -1.37 13.31 9.82
C ILE A 84 0.12 13.15 9.52
N PHE A 85 0.95 14.12 9.93
CA PHE A 85 2.39 14.04 9.76
C PHE A 85 3.00 12.82 10.46
N ILE A 86 2.60 12.56 11.71
CA ILE A 86 3.05 11.40 12.48
C ILE A 86 2.52 10.09 11.87
N TYR A 87 1.28 10.10 11.37
CA TYR A 87 0.66 8.97 10.68
C TYR A 87 1.44 8.60 9.42
N PHE A 88 1.92 9.58 8.65
CA PHE A 88 2.79 9.34 7.50
C PHE A 88 4.17 8.79 7.89
N ILE A 89 4.78 9.29 8.97
CA ILE A 89 6.04 8.72 9.49
C ILE A 89 5.83 7.26 9.89
N LEU A 90 4.77 6.96 10.65
CA LEU A 90 4.42 5.62 11.06
C LEU A 90 4.17 4.71 9.86
N THR A 91 3.43 5.22 8.87
CA THR A 91 3.13 4.54 7.61
C THR A 91 4.42 4.18 6.87
N PHE A 92 5.36 5.12 6.75
CA PHE A 92 6.64 4.89 6.10
C PHE A 92 7.45 3.82 6.84
N ILE A 93 7.57 3.91 8.17
CA ILE A 93 8.31 2.94 8.99
C ILE A 93 7.71 1.53 8.87
N VAL A 94 6.39 1.40 9.06
CA VAL A 94 5.71 0.10 9.03
C VAL A 94 5.72 -0.47 7.61
N GLY A 95 5.52 0.35 6.58
CA GLY A 95 5.63 -0.07 5.18
C GLY A 95 7.03 -0.55 4.83
N TYR A 96 8.08 0.13 5.33
CA TYR A 96 9.47 -0.26 5.12
C TYR A 96 9.78 -1.62 5.76
N ILE A 97 9.34 -1.82 7.00
CA ILE A 97 9.49 -3.09 7.71
C ILE A 97 8.69 -4.19 6.99
N GLY A 98 7.44 -3.92 6.62
CA GLY A 98 6.57 -4.84 5.91
C GLY A 98 7.19 -5.35 4.61
N ASP A 99 7.76 -4.45 3.81
CA ASP A 99 8.44 -4.79 2.56
C ASP A 99 9.68 -5.68 2.79
N ILE A 100 10.45 -5.41 3.86
CA ILE A 100 11.56 -6.28 4.28
C ILE A 100 11.07 -7.66 4.73
N VAL A 101 9.95 -7.73 5.46
CA VAL A 101 9.35 -8.99 5.92
C VAL A 101 8.87 -9.83 4.73
N ILE A 102 8.18 -9.21 3.77
CA ILE A 102 7.74 -9.86 2.50
C ILE A 102 8.93 -10.49 1.79
N TYR A 103 10.03 -9.75 1.67
CA TYR A 103 11.27 -10.25 1.07
C TYR A 103 11.88 -11.41 1.87
N LYS A 104 12.05 -11.24 3.20
CA LYS A 104 12.72 -12.22 4.07
C LYS A 104 11.94 -13.53 4.16
N LEU A 105 10.61 -13.46 4.27
CA LEU A 105 9.73 -14.62 4.33
C LEU A 105 9.44 -15.24 2.96
N ASN A 106 9.95 -14.65 1.87
CA ASN A 106 9.74 -15.15 0.51
C ASN A 106 8.25 -15.28 0.14
N ILE A 107 7.40 -14.36 0.64
CA ILE A 107 5.94 -14.40 0.41
C ILE A 107 5.64 -14.35 -1.10
N PHE A 108 6.42 -13.57 -1.85
CA PHE A 108 6.36 -13.49 -3.31
C PHE A 108 7.73 -13.83 -3.93
N PRO A 109 7.98 -15.08 -4.33
CA PRO A 109 9.31 -15.52 -4.79
C PRO A 109 9.86 -14.71 -5.97
N LEU A 110 9.02 -14.42 -6.96
CA LEU A 110 9.42 -13.69 -8.18
C LEU A 110 9.63 -12.19 -7.95
N LEU A 111 9.07 -11.63 -6.86
CA LEU A 111 9.31 -10.25 -6.45
C LEU A 111 10.77 -10.03 -6.01
N LYS A 112 11.50 -11.10 -5.64
CA LYS A 112 12.95 -11.02 -5.34
C LYS A 112 13.77 -10.46 -6.48
N THR A 113 13.37 -10.71 -7.74
CA THR A 113 14.10 -10.16 -8.89
C THR A 113 14.00 -8.64 -8.94
N TYR A 114 12.81 -8.09 -8.67
CA TYR A 114 12.61 -6.65 -8.52
C TYR A 114 13.46 -6.09 -7.36
N TYR A 115 13.40 -6.71 -6.19
CA TYR A 115 14.18 -6.26 -5.02
C TYR A 115 15.70 -6.27 -5.23
N ARG A 116 16.22 -7.14 -6.11
CA ARG A 116 17.66 -7.14 -6.47
C ARG A 116 18.06 -5.90 -7.28
N VAL A 117 17.13 -5.31 -8.03
CA VAL A 117 17.40 -4.13 -8.86
C VAL A 117 17.23 -2.85 -8.06
N VAL A 118 16.15 -2.74 -7.30
CA VAL A 118 15.75 -1.47 -6.67
C VAL A 118 15.98 -1.40 -5.16
N GLY A 119 16.34 -2.52 -4.54
CA GLY A 119 16.37 -2.67 -3.09
C GLY A 119 14.99 -2.94 -2.48
N LYS A 120 15.00 -3.44 -1.24
CA LYS A 120 13.81 -3.68 -0.41
C LYS A 120 13.64 -2.57 0.63
N GLY A 121 12.43 -2.38 1.12
CA GLY A 121 12.06 -1.38 2.11
C GLY A 121 11.48 -0.12 1.47
N LEU A 122 12.30 0.63 0.73
CA LEU A 122 11.94 1.97 0.26
C LEU A 122 10.71 1.96 -0.65
N TRP A 123 10.70 1.15 -1.70
CA TRP A 123 9.60 1.15 -2.68
C TRP A 123 8.29 0.63 -2.09
N GLY A 124 8.34 -0.40 -1.23
CA GLY A 124 7.15 -0.84 -0.50
C GLY A 124 6.64 0.23 0.46
N SER A 125 7.52 0.92 1.18
CA SER A 125 7.12 2.03 2.07
C SER A 125 6.44 3.17 1.33
N LEU A 126 6.96 3.55 0.16
CA LEU A 126 6.39 4.60 -0.69
C LEU A 126 5.04 4.16 -1.28
N ALA A 127 4.88 2.90 -1.66
CA ALA A 127 3.60 2.38 -2.15
C ALA A 127 2.50 2.44 -1.08
N ILE A 128 2.81 2.06 0.16
CA ILE A 128 1.87 2.17 1.28
C ILE A 128 1.60 3.63 1.64
N LEU A 129 2.63 4.48 1.65
CA LEU A 129 2.47 5.93 1.88
C LEU A 129 1.55 6.57 0.84
N PHE A 130 1.72 6.22 -0.44
CA PHE A 130 0.85 6.65 -1.53
C PHE A 130 -0.59 6.19 -1.30
N SER A 131 -0.80 4.91 -0.98
CA SER A 131 -2.14 4.38 -0.69
C SER A 131 -2.83 5.11 0.46
N VAL A 132 -2.11 5.31 1.57
CA VAL A 132 -2.63 6.01 2.75
C VAL A 132 -2.94 7.47 2.42
N GLY A 133 -2.04 8.17 1.72
CA GLY A 133 -2.23 9.57 1.34
C GLY A 133 -3.45 9.78 0.45
N VAL A 134 -3.60 8.96 -0.59
CA VAL A 134 -4.77 9.00 -1.48
C VAL A 134 -6.05 8.66 -0.71
N SER A 135 -6.00 7.69 0.20
CA SER A 135 -7.18 7.27 0.96
C SER A 135 -7.62 8.30 2.01
N LEU A 136 -6.68 9.00 2.66
CA LEU A 136 -7.00 10.11 3.55
C LEU A 136 -7.63 11.28 2.77
N LEU A 137 -7.12 11.56 1.57
CA LEU A 137 -7.70 12.57 0.69
C LEU A 137 -9.10 12.17 0.22
N GLY A 138 -9.30 10.90 -0.15
CA GLY A 138 -10.62 10.36 -0.51
C GLY A 138 -11.62 10.47 0.65
N LEU A 139 -11.19 10.15 1.87
CA LEU A 139 -12.02 10.27 3.06
C LEU A 139 -12.40 11.73 3.35
N TYR A 140 -11.44 12.65 3.27
CA TYR A 140 -11.70 14.09 3.42
C TYR A 140 -12.70 14.62 2.39
N ILE A 141 -12.62 14.16 1.14
CA ILE A 141 -13.57 14.54 0.09
C ILE A 141 -14.96 13.96 0.37
N TYR A 142 -15.03 12.71 0.83
CA TYR A 142 -16.29 12.05 1.18
C TYR A 142 -17.03 12.78 2.31
N GLU A 143 -16.33 13.09 3.40
CA GLU A 143 -16.88 13.80 4.56
C GLU A 143 -17.39 15.21 4.22
N ASN A 144 -16.68 15.94 3.35
CA ASN A 144 -17.06 17.31 2.99
C ASN A 144 -18.18 17.39 1.94
N ASN A 145 -18.38 16.35 1.13
CA ASN A 145 -19.39 16.34 0.06
C ASN A 145 -20.69 15.62 0.45
N GLY A 146 -20.77 15.02 1.64
CA GLY A 146 -22.00 14.42 2.17
C GLY A 146 -22.56 13.28 1.31
N ILE A 147 -21.69 12.56 0.60
CA ILE A 147 -22.04 11.25 -0.01
C ILE A 147 -22.05 10.19 1.08
#